data_AF-A0A1F9BQL1-F1
#
_entry.id   AF-A0A1F9BQL1-F1
#
_cell.length_a   1.000
_cell.length_b   1.000
_cell.length_c   1.000
_cell.angle_alpha   90.00
_cell.angle_beta   90.00
_cell.angle_gamma   90.00
#
_symmetry.space_group_name_H-M   'P 1'
#
loop_
_entity.id
_entity.type
_entity.pdbx_description
1 polymer ?
#
loop_
_entity_poly.entity_id
_entity_poly.type
_entity_poly.pdbx_seq_one_letter_code
_entity_poly.pdbx_strand_id
1 'polypeptide(L)'
;MDFSGFIDIFVSFAQSHPVLAIVLALCLLLLLYRRPKLFLGVLLLTVFLAGIYYMITSLASTTSERKKGLLSEEEKQTDSNR
;
A
#
# COMPACT_ATOMS: atom_id res chain seq x y z
N MET A 1 6.29 -9.78 2.38
CA MET A 1 7.05 -8.77 1.61
C MET A 1 8.42 -8.68 2.26
N ASP A 2 9.47 -9.03 1.53
CA ASP A 2 10.83 -8.98 2.05
C ASP A 2 11.29 -7.52 2.14
N PHE A 3 12.05 -7.18 3.18
CA PHE A 3 12.55 -5.82 3.42
C PHE A 3 13.32 -5.26 2.20
N SER A 4 14.00 -6.15 1.47
CA SER A 4 14.71 -5.81 0.23
C SER A 4 13.78 -5.29 -0.87
N GLY A 5 12.58 -5.87 -1.03
CA GLY A 5 11.61 -5.42 -2.02
C GLY A 5 11.05 -4.03 -1.71
N PHE A 6 10.94 -3.68 -0.43
CA PHE A 6 10.50 -2.35 -0.02
C PHE A 6 11.56 -1.27 -0.34
N ILE A 7 12.83 -1.59 -0.13
CA ILE A 7 13.95 -0.70 -0.47
C ILE A 7 14.06 -0.51 -1.99
N ASP A 8 13.86 -1.57 -2.77
CA ASP A 8 13.95 -1.50 -4.23
C ASP A 8 12.92 -0.52 -4.85
N ILE A 9 11.68 -0.53 -4.32
CA ILE A 9 10.63 0.41 -4.71
C ILE A 9 11.06 1.86 -4.41
N PHE A 10 11.64 2.11 -3.24
CA PHE A 10 12.12 3.44 -2.87
C PHE A 10 13.28 3.91 -3.75
N VAL A 11 14.22 3.02 -4.07
CA VAL A 11 15.37 3.34 -4.93
C VAL A 11 14.91 3.62 -6.37
N SER A 12 14.00 2.80 -6.91
CA SER A 12 13.43 3.00 -8.24
C SER A 12 12.62 4.30 -8.33
N PHE A 13 11.88 4.65 -7.27
CA PHE A 13 11.19 5.93 -7.17
C PHE A 13 12.15 7.12 -7.12
N ALA A 14 13.26 6.99 -6.38
CA ALA A 14 14.29 8.03 -6.31
C ALA A 14 15.02 8.23 -7.66
N GLN A 15 15.20 7.16 -8.43
CA GLN A 15 15.82 7.24 -9.76
C GLN A 15 14.89 7.83 -10.82
N SER A 16 13.60 7.50 -10.78
CA SER A 16 12.61 8.04 -11.74
C SER A 16 12.32 9.52 -11.50
N HIS A 17 12.33 9.97 -10.24
CA HIS A 17 12.02 11.36 -9.88
C HIS A 17 13.03 11.94 -8.85
N PRO A 18 14.29 12.17 -9.25
CA PRO A 18 15.36 12.56 -8.33
C PRO A 18 15.10 13.91 -7.65
N VAL A 19 14.51 14.89 -8.36
CA VAL A 19 14.19 16.21 -7.81
C VAL A 19 13.14 16.09 -6.70
N LEU A 20 12.10 15.29 -6.91
CA LEU A 20 11.05 15.03 -5.94
C LEU A 20 11.60 14.29 -4.71
N ALA A 21 12.48 13.31 -4.92
CA ALA A 21 13.15 12.59 -3.84
C ALA A 21 14.02 13.52 -2.96
N ILE A 22 14.77 14.44 -3.58
CA ILE A 22 15.59 15.43 -2.86
C ILE A 22 14.71 16.39 -2.06
N VAL A 23 13.64 16.91 -2.68
CA VAL A 23 12.69 17.81 -1.99
C VAL A 23 12.03 17.09 -0.82
N LEU A 24 11.64 15.82 -0.99
CA LEU A 24 11.04 15.01 0.07
C LEU A 24 12.03 14.80 1.22
N ALA A 25 13.29 14.46 0.92
CA ALA A 25 14.34 14.28 1.91
C ALA A 25 14.62 15.59 2.68
N LEU A 26 14.72 16.73 1.98
CA LEU A 26 14.90 18.04 2.61
C LEU A 26 13.71 18.41 3.49
N CYS A 27 12.49 18.14 3.02
CA CYS A 27 11.26 18.41 3.76
C CYS A 27 11.22 17.59 5.05
N LEU A 28 11.55 16.28 4.98
CA LEU A 28 11.67 15.42 6.16
C LEU A 28 12.74 15.95 7.13
N LEU A 29 13.91 16.34 6.61
CA LEU A 29 15.02 16.83 7.43
C LEU A 29 14.66 18.14 8.14
N LEU A 30 13.99 19.08 7.44
CA LEU A 30 13.50 20.33 8.00
C LEU A 30 12.39 20.11 9.04
N LEU A 31 11.45 19.20 8.78
CA LEU A 31 10.41 18.82 9.74
C LEU A 31 11.01 18.23 11.01
N LEU A 32 12.01 17.36 10.86
CA LEU A 32 12.71 16.74 11.99
C LEU A 32 13.48 17.77 12.81
N TYR A 33 14.22 18.68 12.15
CA TYR A 33 15.06 19.68 12.82
C TYR A 33 14.24 20.79 13.49
N ARG A 34 13.17 21.28 12.83
CA ARG A 34 12.47 22.49 13.28
C ARG A 34 11.40 22.20 14.33
N ARG A 35 10.67 21.08 14.22
CA ARG A 35 9.61 20.67 15.16
C ARG A 35 9.38 19.15 15.08
N PRO A 36 10.10 18.32 15.86
CA PRO A 36 9.95 16.87 15.81
C PRO A 36 8.52 16.39 16.14
N LYS A 37 7.74 17.19 16.88
CA LYS A 37 6.31 16.93 17.13
C LYS A 37 5.45 16.96 15.87
N LEU A 38 5.77 17.83 14.89
CA LEU A 38 5.06 17.89 13.62
C LEU A 38 5.48 16.72 12.71
N PHE A 39 6.77 16.38 12.70
CA PHE A 39 7.27 15.20 11.99
C PHE A 39 6.52 13.94 12.43
N LEU A 40 6.37 13.75 13.75
CA LEU A 40 5.65 12.60 14.28
C LEU A 40 4.18 12.61 13.82
N GLY A 41 3.53 13.77 13.85
CA GLY A 41 2.15 13.91 13.37
C GLY A 41 1.99 13.56 11.89
N VAL A 42 2.86 14.08 11.02
CA VAL A 42 2.84 13.80 9.57
C VAL A 42 3.16 12.34 9.29
N LEU A 43 4.17 11.78 9.97
CA LEU A 43 4.55 10.37 9.83
C LEU A 43 3.38 9.45 10.23
N LEU A 44 2.77 9.72 11.37
CA LEU A 44 1.66 8.92 11.91
C LEU A 44 0.43 9.05 11.03
N LEU A 45 0.13 10.25 10.52
CA LEU A 45 -0.93 10.47 9.54
C LEU A 45 -0.69 9.69 8.23
N THR A 46 0.54 9.68 7.74
CA THR A 46 0.91 8.97 6.50
C THR A 46 0.75 7.46 6.66
N VAL A 47 1.27 6.91 7.77
CA VAL A 47 1.13 5.48 8.10
C VAL A 47 -0.34 5.12 8.32
N PHE A 48 -1.11 6.00 8.98
CA PHE A 48 -2.54 5.79 9.19
C PHE A 48 -3.31 5.75 7.87
N LEU A 49 -3.03 6.67 6.95
CA LEU A 49 -3.63 6.67 5.61
C LEU A 49 -3.24 5.43 4.80
N ALA A 50 -1.97 5.05 4.82
CA ALA A 50 -1.48 3.84 4.16
C ALA A 50 -2.14 2.57 4.75
N GLY A 51 -2.32 2.53 6.07
CA GLY A 51 -3.02 1.46 6.78
C GLY A 51 -4.49 1.37 6.38
N ILE A 52 -5.19 2.50 6.29
CA ILE A 52 -6.58 2.56 5.80
C ILE A 52 -6.65 2.08 4.35
N TYR A 53 -5.76 2.58 3.48
CA TYR A 53 -5.70 2.19 2.07
C TYR A 53 -5.46 0.69 1.92
N TYR A 54 -4.54 0.14 2.73
CA TYR A 54 -4.27 -1.30 2.78
C TYR A 54 -5.50 -2.08 3.25
N MET A 55 -6.17 -1.64 4.31
CA MET A 55 -7.41 -2.24 4.81
C MET A 55 -8.50 -2.30 3.74
N ILE A 56 -8.73 -1.19 3.03
CA ILE A 56 -9.70 -1.13 1.94
C ILE A 56 -9.31 -2.10 0.82
N THR A 57 -8.05 -2.09 0.40
CA THR A 57 -7.55 -2.98 -0.66
C THR A 57 -7.67 -4.45 -0.27
N SER A 58 -7.39 -4.77 0.99
CA SER A 58 -7.51 -6.13 1.54
C SER A 58 -8.97 -6.56 1.71
N LEU A 59 -9.90 -5.64 2.02
CA LEU A 59 -11.34 -5.93 2.07
C LEU A 59 -11.93 -6.12 0.66
N ALA A 60 -11.47 -5.33 -0.30
CA ALA A 60 -11.86 -5.44 -1.69
C ALA A 60 -11.41 -6.78 -2.29
N SER A 61 -10.19 -7.24 -1.97
CA SER A 61 -9.71 -8.55 -2.41
C SER A 61 -10.51 -9.71 -1.78
N THR A 62 -10.80 -9.66 -0.48
CA THR A 62 -11.62 -10.71 0.18
C THR A 62 -13.05 -10.79 -0.34
N THR A 63 -13.64 -9.66 -0.75
CA THR A 63 -14.95 -9.64 -1.40
C THR A 63 -14.91 -10.29 -2.80
N SER A 64 -13.82 -10.08 -3.55
CA SER A 64 -13.63 -10.71 -4.86
C SER A 64 -13.35 -12.21 -4.79
N GLU A 65 -12.66 -12.69 -3.74
CA GLU A 65 -12.40 -14.13 -3.54
C GLU A 65 -13.65 -14.90 -3.10
N ARG A 66 -14.54 -14.30 -2.28
CA ARG A 66 -15.85 -14.89 -1.98
C ARG A 66 -16.75 -15.01 -3.21
N LYS A 67 -16.63 -14.11 -4.20
CA LYS A 67 -17.43 -14.17 -5.43
C LYS A 67 -16.89 -15.19 -6.44
N LYS A 68 -15.58 -15.47 -6.43
CA LYS A 68 -14.97 -16.54 -7.24
C LYS A 68 -15.31 -17.94 -6.73
N GLY A 69 -15.40 -18.13 -5.41
CA GLY A 69 -15.83 -19.41 -4.83
C GLY A 69 -17.27 -19.79 -5.20
N LEU A 70 -18.20 -18.83 -5.19
CA LEU A 70 -19.60 -19.07 -5.52
C LEU A 70 -19.86 -19.33 -7.01
N LEU A 71 -19.07 -18.73 -7.91
CA LEU A 71 -19.19 -18.99 -9.36
C LEU A 71 -18.57 -20.33 -9.77
N SER A 72 -17.52 -20.80 -9.07
CA SER A 72 -16.95 -22.14 -9.31
C SER A 72 -17.83 -23.29 -8.79
N GLU A 73 -18.75 -23.01 -7.86
CA GLU A 73 -19.70 -24.03 -7.36
C GLU A 73 -20.91 -24.21 -8.31
N GLU A 74 -21.35 -23.14 -9.00
CA GLU A 74 -22.43 -23.24 -10.02
C GLU A 74 -21.99 -24.00 -11.30
N GLU A 75 -20.73 -23.89 -11.72
CA GLU A 75 -20.24 -24.65 -12.89
C GLU A 75 -20.15 -26.16 -12.60
N LYS A 76 -19.82 -26.57 -11.37
CA LYS A 76 -19.75 -28.00 -11.02
C LYS A 76 -21.11 -28.69 -10.93
N GLN A 77 -22.18 -27.94 -10.67
CA GLN A 77 -23.52 -28.51 -10.53
C GLN A 77 -24.24 -28.63 -11.87
N THR A 78 -23.87 -27.83 -12.88
CA THR A 78 -24.45 -27.91 -14.24
C THR A 78 -23.88 -29.07 -15.06
N ASP A 79 -22.63 -29.48 -14.82
CA ASP A 79 -22.01 -30.61 -15.54
C ASP A 79 -22.44 -32.00 -14.98
N SER A 80 -22.89 -32.06 -13.72
CA SER A 80 -23.32 -33.33 -13.09
C SER A 80 -24.77 -33.76 -13.45
N ASN A 81 -25.52 -32.95 -14.21
CA ASN A 81 -26.91 -33.23 -14.55
C ASN A 81 -27.12 -33.42 -16.08
N ARG A 82 -26.07 -33.79 -16.80
CA ARG A 82 -26.11 -34.13 -18.23
C ARG A 82 -25.41 -35.46 -18.48
#